data_AF-A0A2W7NA17-F1
#
_entry.id   AF-A0A2W7NA17-F1
#
_cell.length_a   1.000
_cell.length_b   1.000
_cell.length_c   1.000
_cell.angle_alpha   90.00
_cell.angle_beta   90.00
_cell.angle_gamma   90.00
#
_symmetry.space_group_name_H-M   'P 1'
#
loop_
_entity.id
_entity.type
_entity.pdbx_description
1 polymer ?
#
loop_
_entity_poly.entity_id
_entity_poly.type
_entity_poly.pdbx_seq_one_letter_code
_entity_poly.pdbx_strand_id
1 'polypeptide(L)'
;MSEPVPTRYRTLNWSAYDASLRERGSLTVWFDPSTPWHAVPSGKRGGQLVYGDAAIQACLTIEVLDGLPLRQTTGFVASLPKLADLDWPVPFVGRSFHWKTR
;
A
#
# COMPACT_ATOMS: atom_id res chain seq x y z
N MET A 1 47.79 -29.06 -15.10
CA MET A 1 46.41 -29.48 -14.78
C MET A 1 45.49 -28.75 -15.72
N SER A 2 44.70 -29.45 -16.52
CA SER A 2 43.72 -28.87 -17.44
C SER A 2 42.53 -28.31 -16.66
N GLU A 3 42.06 -27.12 -17.03
CA GLU A 3 40.84 -26.53 -16.45
C GLU A 3 39.61 -27.38 -16.81
N PRO A 4 38.68 -27.57 -15.86
CA PRO A 4 37.44 -28.27 -16.13
C PRO A 4 36.53 -27.43 -17.03
N VAL A 5 35.90 -28.08 -18.01
CA VAL A 5 34.94 -27.45 -18.92
C VAL A 5 33.74 -26.93 -18.12
N PRO A 6 33.30 -25.67 -18.31
CA PRO A 6 32.19 -25.11 -17.56
C PRO A 6 30.89 -25.89 -17.81
N THR A 7 30.25 -26.36 -16.74
CA THR A 7 28.95 -27.03 -16.80
C THR A 7 27.86 -26.02 -17.17
N ARG A 8 27.14 -26.27 -18.26
CA ARG A 8 25.93 -25.53 -18.64
C ARG A 8 24.73 -26.08 -17.87
N TYR A 9 24.20 -25.30 -16.93
CA TYR A 9 22.96 -25.61 -16.24
C TYR A 9 21.76 -24.99 -16.97
N ARG A 10 20.67 -25.75 -17.14
CA ARG A 10 19.41 -25.27 -17.74
C ARG A 10 18.36 -25.11 -16.65
N THR A 11 17.85 -23.90 -16.46
CA THR A 11 16.78 -23.62 -15.49
C THR A 11 15.46 -24.17 -16.01
N LEU A 12 15.02 -25.32 -15.48
CA LEU A 12 13.78 -25.98 -15.90
C LEU A 12 12.53 -25.42 -15.20
N ASN A 13 12.69 -24.74 -14.07
CA ASN A 13 11.60 -24.27 -13.22
C ASN A 13 11.28 -22.77 -13.37
N TRP A 14 11.84 -22.09 -14.38
CA TRP A 14 11.75 -20.63 -14.51
C TRP A 14 10.31 -20.11 -14.46
N SER A 15 9.38 -20.77 -15.15
CA SER A 15 7.97 -20.37 -15.15
C SER A 15 7.31 -20.49 -13.77
N ALA A 16 7.60 -21.54 -13.01
CA ALA A 16 7.07 -21.70 -11.65
C ALA A 16 7.70 -20.69 -10.68
N TYR A 17 8.99 -20.39 -10.86
CA TYR A 17 9.68 -19.37 -10.10
C TYR A 17 9.08 -17.97 -10.36
N ASP A 18 8.88 -17.61 -11.63
CA ASP A 18 8.26 -16.33 -12.01
C ASP A 18 6.83 -16.19 -11.48
N ALA A 19 6.01 -17.23 -11.61
CA ALA A 19 4.66 -17.25 -11.01
C ALA A 19 4.71 -17.00 -9.50
N SER A 20 5.63 -17.65 -8.78
CA SER A 20 5.79 -17.46 -7.34
C SER A 20 6.26 -16.05 -6.95
N LEU A 21 7.02 -15.37 -7.82
CA LEU A 21 7.42 -13.98 -7.61
C LEU A 21 6.25 -13.02 -7.81
N ARG A 22 5.41 -13.26 -8.82
CA ARG A 22 4.21 -12.47 -9.09
C ARG A 22 3.20 -12.60 -7.95
N GLU A 23 2.97 -13.81 -7.46
CA GLU A 23 2.09 -14.07 -6.31
C GLU A 23 2.55 -13.35 -5.04
N ARG A 24 3.86 -13.25 -4.79
CA ARG A 24 4.39 -12.52 -3.63
C ARG A 24 4.10 -11.02 -3.67
N GLY A 25 4.00 -10.43 -4.85
CA GLY A 25 3.65 -9.02 -5.03
C GLY A 25 2.17 -8.79 -5.37
N SER A 26 1.36 -9.85 -5.39
CA SER A 26 -0.06 -9.74 -5.71
C SER A 26 -0.83 -9.30 -4.47
N LEU A 27 -1.51 -8.16 -4.57
CA LEU A 27 -2.33 -7.60 -3.51
C LEU A 27 -3.81 -7.59 -3.93
N THR A 28 -4.66 -8.19 -3.09
CA THR A 28 -6.13 -8.10 -3.23
C THR A 28 -6.69 -7.30 -2.07
N VAL A 29 -7.41 -6.23 -2.36
CA VAL A 29 -8.01 -5.33 -1.36
C VAL A 29 -9.53 -5.36 -1.49
N TRP A 30 -10.22 -5.59 -0.37
CA TRP A 30 -11.66 -5.48 -0.27
C TRP A 30 -12.03 -4.21 0.47
N PHE A 31 -12.93 -3.42 -0.11
CA PHE A 31 -13.48 -2.25 0.55
C PHE A 31 -14.90 -2.54 1.03
N ASP A 32 -15.17 -2.21 2.29
CA ASP A 32 -16.52 -2.17 2.83
C ASP A 32 -17.01 -0.71 2.76
N PRO A 33 -18.01 -0.39 1.92
CA PRO A 33 -18.54 0.98 1.77
C PRO A 33 -19.05 1.60 3.09
N SER A 34 -19.40 0.78 4.08
CA SER A 34 -19.85 1.25 5.40
C SER A 34 -18.71 1.70 6.32
N THR A 35 -17.46 1.48 5.91
CA THR A 35 -16.28 1.87 6.69
C THR A 35 -16.26 3.39 6.89
N PRO A 36 -16.09 3.89 8.13
CA PRO A 36 -15.99 5.31 8.41
C PRO A 36 -14.65 5.86 7.88
N TRP A 37 -14.62 6.17 6.59
CA TRP A 37 -13.43 6.67 5.90
C TRP A 37 -13.10 8.12 6.28
N HIS A 38 -14.13 8.91 6.55
CA HIS A 38 -14.03 10.27 7.06
C HIS A 38 -14.09 10.30 8.58
N ALA A 39 -13.32 11.19 9.20
CA ALA A 39 -13.42 11.41 10.63
C ALA A 39 -14.68 12.19 10.98
N VAL A 40 -15.26 11.87 12.14
CA VAL A 40 -16.37 12.63 12.72
C VAL A 40 -15.82 13.99 13.18
N PRO A 41 -16.42 15.13 12.77
CA PRO A 41 -16.00 16.45 13.23
C PRO A 41 -16.06 16.54 14.75
N SER A 42 -14.93 16.81 15.41
CA SER A 42 -14.88 16.86 16.87
C SER A 42 -15.50 18.13 17.48
N GLY A 43 -15.78 19.14 16.65
CA GLY A 43 -16.30 20.44 17.07
C GLY A 43 -15.34 21.28 17.94
N LYS A 44 -14.16 20.76 18.27
CA LYS A 44 -13.17 21.46 19.10
C LYS A 44 -12.37 22.47 18.29
N ARG A 45 -11.95 23.55 18.95
CA ARG A 45 -11.08 24.58 18.37
C ARG A 45 -9.67 24.01 18.20
N GLY A 46 -9.17 23.92 16.97
CA GLY A 46 -7.88 23.29 16.64
C GLY A 46 -7.93 22.50 15.33
N GLY A 47 -6.89 21.71 15.04
CA GLY A 47 -6.86 20.85 13.85
C GLY A 47 -7.90 19.74 13.94
N GLN A 48 -8.86 19.73 13.02
CA GLN A 48 -9.84 18.65 12.91
C GLN A 48 -9.26 17.49 12.10
N LEU A 49 -9.53 16.27 12.56
CA LEU A 49 -9.25 15.07 11.78
C LEU A 49 -10.17 15.06 10.57
N VAL A 50 -9.59 14.92 9.38
CA VAL A 50 -10.32 14.83 8.10
C VAL A 50 -10.60 13.37 7.74
N TYR A 51 -9.74 12.46 8.19
CA TYR A 51 -9.74 11.04 7.84
C TYR A 51 -9.97 10.19 9.08
N GLY A 52 -10.77 9.13 8.94
CA GLY A 52 -10.99 8.16 9.99
C GLY A 52 -9.74 7.30 10.24
N ASP A 53 -9.68 6.66 11.40
CA ASP A 53 -8.56 5.78 11.76
C ASP A 53 -8.40 4.62 10.77
N ALA A 54 -9.51 4.10 10.21
CA ALA A 54 -9.50 3.06 9.20
C ALA A 54 -8.77 3.50 7.91
N ALA A 55 -9.02 4.73 7.44
CA ALA A 55 -8.35 5.26 6.25
C ALA A 55 -6.84 5.44 6.49
N ILE A 56 -6.45 5.92 7.68
CA ILE A 56 -5.05 6.09 8.06
C ILE A 56 -4.34 4.72 8.16
N GLN A 57 -4.95 3.76 8.85
CA GLN A 57 -4.42 2.40 8.99
C GLN A 57 -4.28 1.70 7.64
N ALA A 58 -5.27 1.84 6.74
CA ALA A 58 -5.19 1.27 5.39
C ALA A 58 -4.00 1.84 4.60
N CYS A 59 -3.82 3.17 4.62
CA CYS A 59 -2.70 3.80 3.91
C CYS A 59 -1.34 3.37 4.46
N LEU A 60 -1.19 3.30 5.78
CA LEU A 60 0.06 2.86 6.43
C LEU A 60 0.34 1.38 6.19
N THR A 61 -0.69 0.54 6.19
CA THR A 61 -0.54 -0.88 5.92
C THR A 61 -0.02 -1.11 4.50
N ILE A 62 -0.58 -0.41 3.52
CA ILE A 62 -0.13 -0.48 2.13
C ILE A 62 1.29 0.07 1.96
N GLU A 63 1.64 1.16 2.66
CA GLU A 63 3.02 1.67 2.68
C GLU A 63 4.03 0.62 3.15
N VAL A 64 3.71 -0.07 4.25
CA VAL A 64 4.59 -1.07 4.87
C VAL A 64 4.66 -2.35 4.05
N LEU A 65 3.53 -2.81 3.48
CA LEU A 65 3.48 -4.03 2.68
C LEU A 65 4.27 -3.90 1.37
N ASP A 66 4.11 -2.78 0.66
CA ASP A 66 4.74 -2.58 -0.65
C ASP A 66 6.09 -1.85 -0.57
N GLY A 67 6.48 -1.37 0.62
CA GLY A 67 7.75 -0.64 0.83
C GLY A 67 7.83 0.66 0.01
N LEU A 68 6.69 1.26 -0.33
CA LEU A 68 6.61 2.41 -1.22
C LEU A 68 6.97 3.71 -0.50
N PRO A 69 7.72 4.63 -1.14
CA PRO A 69 7.89 5.99 -0.62
C PRO A 69 6.55 6.71 -0.50
N LEU A 70 6.36 7.50 0.57
CA LEU A 70 5.10 8.17 0.93
C LEU A 70 4.30 8.80 -0.24
N ARG A 71 4.98 9.45 -1.20
CA ARG A 71 4.31 10.08 -2.35
C ARG A 71 3.76 9.06 -3.34
N GLN A 72 4.48 7.96 -3.54
CA GLN A 72 4.07 6.85 -4.39
C GLN A 72 2.91 6.08 -3.75
N THR A 73 2.96 5.85 -2.43
CA THR A 73 1.85 5.25 -1.67
C THR A 73 0.58 6.07 -1.80
N THR A 74 0.66 7.40 -1.73
CA THR A 74 -0.52 8.27 -1.88
C THR A 74 -1.19 8.08 -3.24
N GLY A 75 -0.42 8.03 -4.33
CA GLY A 75 -0.94 7.81 -5.68
C GLY A 75 -1.53 6.41 -5.87
N PHE A 76 -0.84 5.39 -5.35
CA PHE A 76 -1.31 4.01 -5.40
C PHE A 76 -2.61 3.82 -4.61
N VAL A 77 -2.65 4.25 -3.36
CA VAL A 77 -3.86 4.15 -2.52
C VAL A 77 -5.00 4.97 -3.11
N ALA A 78 -4.75 6.13 -3.74
CA ALA A 78 -5.79 6.90 -4.43
C ALA A 78 -6.37 6.20 -5.67
N SER A 79 -5.66 5.25 -6.27
CA SER A 79 -6.18 4.46 -7.39
C SER A 79 -7.13 3.34 -6.96
N LEU A 80 -6.99 2.82 -5.73
CA LEU A 80 -7.76 1.68 -5.26
C LEU A 80 -9.26 1.99 -5.04
N PRO A 81 -9.68 3.07 -4.33
CA PRO A 81 -11.08 3.45 -4.24
C PRO A 81 -11.69 3.75 -5.61
N LYS A 82 -10.95 4.40 -6.50
CA LYS A 82 -11.41 4.68 -7.87
C LYS A 82 -11.71 3.40 -8.65
N LEU A 83 -10.88 2.36 -8.48
CA LEU A 83 -11.10 1.06 -9.09
C LEU A 83 -12.31 0.33 -8.49
N ALA A 84 -12.62 0.62 -7.22
CA ALA A 84 -13.77 0.08 -6.50
C ALA A 84 -15.05 0.94 -6.63
N ASP A 85 -15.05 1.95 -7.51
CA ASP A 85 -16.15 2.92 -7.68
C ASP A 85 -16.55 3.68 -6.40
N LEU A 86 -15.53 3.99 -5.58
CA LEU A 86 -15.65 4.74 -4.33
C LEU A 86 -14.96 6.10 -4.46
N ASP A 87 -15.69 7.20 -4.23
CA ASP A 87 -15.14 8.56 -4.26
C ASP A 87 -14.54 8.98 -2.90
N TRP A 88 -13.63 8.15 -2.39
CA TRP A 88 -13.00 8.37 -1.09
C TRP A 88 -11.70 9.17 -1.22
N PRO A 89 -11.55 10.31 -0.50
CA PRO A 89 -10.29 11.04 -0.51
C PRO A 89 -9.23 10.29 0.29
N VAL A 90 -8.00 10.28 -0.20
CA VAL A 90 -6.88 9.57 0.44
C VAL A 90 -6.00 10.56 1.21
N PRO A 91 -5.66 10.26 2.48
CA PRO A 91 -4.75 11.10 3.24
C PRO A 91 -3.37 11.15 2.58
N PHE A 92 -2.82 12.36 2.48
CA PHE A 92 -1.39 12.49 2.27
C PHE A 92 -0.68 12.07 3.56
N VAL A 93 -0.11 10.86 3.54
CA VAL A 93 0.45 10.19 4.74
C VAL A 93 1.49 11.06 5.46
N GLY A 94 2.16 11.97 4.74
CA GLY A 94 3.20 12.84 5.30
C GLY A 94 2.71 14.00 6.17
N ARG A 95 1.43 14.38 6.08
CA ARG A 95 0.82 15.40 6.96
C ARG A 95 0.15 14.78 8.18
N SER A 96 -0.25 13.52 8.11
CA SER A 96 -0.89 12.81 9.22
C SER A 96 0.07 12.44 10.36
N PHE A 97 1.39 12.45 10.12
CA PHE A 97 2.38 12.16 11.16
C PHE A 97 2.83 13.40 11.97
N HIS A 98 2.73 14.60 11.39
CA HIS A 98 3.29 15.81 12.01
C HIS A 98 2.49 16.33 13.22
N TRP A 99 1.23 15.90 13.38
CA TRP A 99 0.37 16.38 14.47
C TRP A 99 0.35 15.45 15.71
N LYS A 100 0.85 14.20 15.58
CA LYS A 100 0.77 13.20 16.67
C LYS A 100 2.03 13.16 17.55
N THR A 101 3.05 13.97 17.25
CA THR A 101 4.34 14.03 17.96
C THR A 101 4.64 15.41 18.58
N ARG A 102 3.62 16.23 18.86
CA ARG A 102 3.74 17.40 19.73
C ARG A 102 2.62 17.45 20.76
#